data_AF-A0A4R8LG93-F1
#
_entry.id   AF-A0A4R8LG93-F1
#
_cell.length_a   1.000
_cell.length_b   1.000
_cell.length_c   1.000
_cell.angle_alpha   90.00
_cell.angle_beta   90.00
_cell.angle_gamma   90.00
#
_symmetry.space_group_name_H-M   'P 1'
#
loop_
_entity.id
_entity.type
_entity.pdbx_description
1 polymer ?
#
loop_
_entity_poly.entity_id
_entity_poly.type
_entity_poly.pdbx_seq_one_letter_code
_entity_poly.pdbx_strand_id
1 'polypeptide(L)' 'MIHLREEFIKRYLQDVSIRQVAEDIGVSTSMMYLLIQKKRNPGNKVISKILHYYKLPFEEVFSTES' A
#
# COMPACT_ATOMS: atom_id res chain seq x y z
N MET A 1 -0.90 -14.46 -4.38
CA MET A 1 -0.28 -13.15 -4.71
C MET A 1 -0.70 -12.10 -3.67
N ILE A 2 0.17 -11.16 -3.25
CA ILE A 2 -0.17 -10.15 -2.21
C ILE A 2 -0.53 -8.81 -2.88
N HIS A 3 -1.68 -8.24 -2.51
CA HIS A 3 -2.15 -6.94 -3.05
C HIS A 3 -2.71 -6.05 -1.95
N LEU A 4 -2.79 -4.74 -2.20
CA LEU A 4 -3.54 -3.82 -1.34
C LEU A 4 -5.05 -4.13 -1.44
N ARG A 5 -5.73 -4.11 -0.29
CA ARG A 5 -7.19 -4.24 -0.23
C ARG A 5 -7.87 -3.03 -0.83
N GLU A 6 -8.99 -3.27 -1.50
CA GLU A 6 -9.75 -2.20 -2.14
C GLU A 6 -10.34 -1.24 -1.10
N GLU A 7 -10.78 -1.76 0.04
CA GLU A 7 -11.31 -0.98 1.15
C GLU A 7 -10.23 -0.09 1.77
N PHE A 8 -9.00 -0.62 1.89
CA PHE A 8 -7.85 0.17 2.34
C PHE A 8 -7.55 1.31 1.36
N ILE A 9 -7.50 1.03 0.05
CA ILE A 9 -7.26 2.05 -0.98
C ILE A 9 -8.32 3.14 -0.91
N LYS A 10 -9.61 2.76 -0.86
CA LYS A 10 -10.73 3.72 -0.78
C LYS A 10 -10.63 4.59 0.47
N ARG A 11 -10.36 3.98 1.62
CA ARG A 11 -10.36 4.68 2.91
C ARG A 11 -9.14 5.57 3.15
N TYR A 12 -7.97 5.16 2.68
CA TYR A 12 -6.70 5.78 3.07
C TYR A 12 -5.90 6.37 1.92
N LEU A 13 -6.24 6.05 0.67
CA LEU A 13 -5.47 6.46 -0.51
C LEU A 13 -6.27 7.29 -1.53
N GLN A 14 -7.60 7.41 -1.41
CA GLN A 14 -8.41 8.22 -2.35
C GLN A 14 -8.22 9.73 -2.18
N ASP A 15 -8.26 10.24 -0.95
CA ASP A 15 -8.27 11.69 -0.66
C ASP A 15 -6.92 12.22 -0.17
N VAL A 16 -5.86 11.40 -0.21
CA VAL A 16 -4.51 11.78 0.20
C VAL A 16 -3.60 11.97 -1.01
N SER A 17 -2.59 12.81 -0.86
CA SER A 17 -1.50 12.91 -1.84
C SER A 17 -0.69 11.60 -1.82
N ILE A 18 -0.88 10.74 -2.82
CA ILE A 18 -0.08 9.50 -3.00
C ILE A 18 1.41 9.81 -3.04
N ARG A 19 1.80 10.96 -3.57
CA ARG A 19 3.19 11.44 -3.54
C ARG A 19 3.70 11.61 -2.12
N GLN A 20 2.91 12.25 -1.25
CA GLN A 20 3.29 12.45 0.15
C GLN A 20 3.41 11.12 0.88
N VAL A 21 2.42 10.24 0.73
CA VAL A 21 2.47 8.89 1.34
C VAL A 21 3.71 8.13 0.87
N ALA A 22 4.00 8.16 -0.44
CA ALA A 22 5.17 7.50 -0.99
C ALA A 22 6.48 8.04 -0.40
N GLU A 23 6.59 9.36 -0.25
CA GLU A 23 7.73 10.03 0.38
C GLU A 23 7.87 9.62 1.85
N ASP A 24 6.78 9.66 2.63
CA ASP A 24 6.77 9.34 4.05
C ASP A 24 7.15 7.88 4.33
N ILE A 25 6.69 6.95 3.49
CA ILE A 25 7.08 5.54 3.61
C ILE A 25 8.41 5.25 2.91
N GLY A 26 9.01 6.22 2.21
CA GLY A 26 10.29 6.10 1.50
C GLY A 26 10.26 5.11 0.33
N VAL A 27 9.29 5.24 -0.57
CA VAL A 27 9.21 4.53 -1.86
C VAL A 27 8.91 5.55 -2.98
N SER A 28 9.09 5.17 -4.24
CA SER A 28 8.72 6.05 -5.34
C SER A 28 7.19 6.14 -5.49
N THR A 29 6.68 7.31 -5.89
CA THR A 29 5.25 7.48 -6.23
C THR A 29 4.79 6.51 -7.31
N SER A 30 5.66 6.22 -8.30
CA SER A 30 5.41 5.22 -9.33
C SER A 30 5.21 3.81 -8.77
N MET A 31 5.98 3.41 -7.76
CA MET A 31 5.79 2.14 -7.07
C MET A 31 4.41 2.10 -6.41
N MET A 32 4.01 3.15 -5.69
CA MET A 32 2.70 3.21 -5.05
C MET A 32 1.56 3.05 -6.06
N TYR A 33 1.62 3.73 -7.21
CA TYR A 33 0.61 3.54 -8.26
C TYR A 33 0.56 2.12 -8.81
N LEU A 34 1.70 1.45 -8.98
CA LEU A 34 1.73 0.05 -9.41
C LEU A 34 1.10 -0.89 -8.38
N LEU A 35 1.28 -0.62 -7.09
CA LEU A 35 0.65 -1.39 -6.01
C LEU A 35 -0.87 -1.17 -5.96
N ILE A 36 -1.32 0.10 -6.06
CA ILE A 36 -2.74 0.47 -6.09
C ILE A 36 -3.45 -0.19 -7.28
N GLN A 37 -2.80 -0.20 -8.45
CA GLN A 37 -3.33 -0.82 -9.67
C GLN A 37 -3.15 -2.34 -9.72
N LYS A 38 -2.63 -2.97 -8.65
CA LYS A 38 -2.31 -4.41 -8.57
C LYS A 38 -1.37 -4.91 -9.69
N LYS A 39 -0.61 -4.02 -10.32
CA LYS A 39 0.37 -4.34 -11.39
C LYS A 39 1.72 -4.82 -10.84
N ARG A 40 1.91 -4.73 -9.53
CA ARG A 40 3.12 -5.19 -8.84
C ARG A 40 2.79 -5.70 -7.45
N ASN A 41 3.53 -6.71 -7.02
CA ASN A 41 3.45 -7.21 -5.65
C ASN A 41 4.35 -6.36 -4.73
N PRO A 42 3.89 -6.00 -3.53
CA PRO A 42 4.74 -5.38 -2.54
C PRO A 42 5.76 -6.39 -2.03
N GLY A 43 7.03 -6.00 -1.96
CA GLY A 43 8.04 -6.79 -1.25
C GLY A 43 7.92 -6.61 0.27
N ASN A 44 8.52 -7.51 1.05
CA ASN A 44 8.44 -7.50 2.53
C ASN A 44 8.78 -6.15 3.16
N LYS A 45 9.77 -5.44 2.62
CA LYS A 45 10.15 -4.09 3.09
C LYS A 45 9.04 -3.06 2.88
N VAL A 46 8.35 -3.11 1.73
CA VAL A 46 7.22 -2.22 1.43
C VAL A 46 6.02 -2.56 2.31
N ILE A 47 5.73 -3.85 2.49
CA ILE A 47 4.68 -4.33 3.40
C ILE A 47 4.92 -3.75 4.81
N SER A 48 6.10 -3.99 5.38
CA SER A 48 6.44 -3.51 6.72
C SER A 48 6.30 -1.99 6.86
N LYS A 49 6.74 -1.22 5.85
CA LYS A 49 6.63 0.25 5.84
C LYS A 49 5.18 0.73 5.85
N ILE A 50 4.32 0.14 5.02
CA ILE A 50 2.90 0.51 4.95
C ILE A 50 2.20 0.16 6.27
N LEU A 51 2.42 -1.03 6.81
CA LEU A 51 1.83 -1.44 8.10
C LEU A 51 2.27 -0.52 9.24
N HIS A 52 3.56 -0.15 9.29
CA HIS A 52 4.08 0.75 10.31
C HIS A 52 3.49 2.16 10.20
N TYR A 53 3.40 2.70 8.98
CA TYR A 53 2.89 4.05 8.75
C TYR A 53 1.41 4.18 9.14
N TYR A 54 0.57 3.24 8.71
CA TYR A 54 -0.87 3.28 9.00
C TYR A 54 -1.24 2.69 10.37
N LYS A 55 -0.32 1.97 11.03
CA LYS A 55 -0.56 1.25 12.30
C LYS A 55 -1.76 0.30 12.23
N LEU A 56 -1.90 -0.36 11.09
CA LEU A 56 -2.96 -1.34 10.81
C LEU A 56 -2.37 -2.75 10.73
N PRO A 57 -3.16 -3.78 11.09
CA PRO A 57 -2.74 -5.17 10.91
C PRO A 57 -2.74 -5.54 9.42
N PHE A 58 -2.08 -6.66 9.08
CA PHE A 58 -1.85 -7.06 7.69
C PHE A 58 -3.15 -7.22 6.90
N GLU A 59 -4.13 -7.89 7.48
CA GLU A 59 -5.44 -8.22 6.91
C GLU A 59 -6.36 -7.01 6.64
N GLU A 60 -6.08 -5.87 7.29
CA GLU A 60 -6.77 -4.61 7.02
C GLU A 60 -6.17 -3.88 5.81
N VAL A 61 -4.91 -4.15 5.47
CA VAL A 61 -4.16 -3.44 4.42
C VAL A 61 -3.99 -4.29 3.16
N PHE A 62 -3.71 -5.58 3.32
CA PHE A 62 -3.35 -6.50 2.26
C PHE A 62 -4.29 -7.70 2.17
N SER A 63 -4.50 -8.19 0.96
CA SER A 63 -5.12 -9.49 0.69
C SER A 63 -4.11 -10.44 0.07
N THR A 64 -4.24 -11.72 0.40
CA THR A 64 -3.57 -12.81 -0.29
C THR A 64 -4.61 -13.54 -1.13
N GLU A 65 -4.56 -13.37 -2.44
CA GLU A 65 -5.29 -14.28 -3.32
C GLU A 65 -4.46 -15.57 -3.44
N SER A 66 -5.07 -16.71 -3.13
CA SER A 66 -4.48 -18.04 -3.30
C SER A 66 -4.32 -18.37 -4.78
#